data_AF-A0A6V7WH47-F1
#
_entry.id   AF-A0A6V7WH47-F1
#
_cell.length_a   1.000
_cell.length_b   1.000
_cell.length_c   1.000
_cell.angle_alpha   90.00
_cell.angle_beta   90.00
_cell.angle_gamma   90.00
#
_symmetry.space_group_name_H-M   'P 1'
#
loop_
_entity.id
_entity.type
_entity.pdbx_description
1 polymer ?
#
loop_
_entity_poly.entity_id
_entity_poly.type
_entity_poly.pdbx_seq_one_letter_code
_entity_poly.pdbx_strand_id
1 'polypeptide(L)'
;MVSPHSHSLSKEEIARFSRQLMLKGIGPSGQERLREIRVLIVGAGGLGCPVALYLAAAGVGKIGIVDHDIVSVDNLHRQIAHNENRLEEPKVDSLKQSLLSINSKVDVVTLNVLLTSKNAQQIFCDYDIVADCSDNVATRYLINDACVLTGKPLVSGSALGWEGQLTVYNNGQKCPCYRCIFPEPPSPEMVTSCSEGGVLGPVVGVIGSLQALEIIKIAVLGKSSFAGNLWLFDGFDGKTKMISLREKIAGCAICSENPKITELQDYEKFCGSGPTDKVRSLDLLPNDQRITTAEYSKLRHAKGNILLDVRPHSEFEICHLYSLGRNEKSKH
;
A
#
# COMPACT_ATOMS: atom_id res chain seq x y z
N MET A 1 37.12 0.27 -26.78
CA MET A 1 36.17 0.63 -27.87
C MET A 1 35.08 1.49 -27.25
N VAL A 2 35.02 2.77 -27.57
CA VAL A 2 33.95 3.66 -27.11
C VAL A 2 32.75 3.42 -28.02
N SER A 3 31.59 3.10 -27.44
CA SER A 3 30.35 2.91 -28.19
C SER A 3 30.06 4.17 -29.03
N PRO A 4 29.71 4.05 -30.32
CA PRO A 4 29.34 5.19 -31.16
C PRO A 4 28.01 5.85 -30.73
N HIS A 5 27.33 5.30 -29.73
CA HIS A 5 26.08 5.81 -29.17
C HIS A 5 26.33 6.42 -27.79
N SER A 6 25.67 7.54 -27.49
CA SER A 6 25.71 8.20 -26.18
C SER A 6 24.99 7.43 -25.06
N HIS A 7 24.63 6.16 -25.31
CA HIS A 7 23.94 5.28 -24.38
C HIS A 7 24.41 3.82 -24.54
N SER A 8 24.12 3.02 -23.53
CA SER A 8 24.45 1.60 -23.34
C SER A 8 23.24 0.66 -23.44
N LEU A 9 22.11 1.16 -23.93
CA LEU A 9 20.93 0.34 -24.24
C LEU A 9 21.22 -0.62 -25.41
N SER A 10 20.84 -1.88 -25.24
CA SER A 10 20.82 -2.91 -26.30
C SER A 10 19.73 -2.63 -27.33
N LYS A 11 19.81 -3.30 -28.49
CA LYS A 11 18.78 -3.17 -29.55
C LYS A 11 17.42 -3.66 -29.05
N GLU A 12 17.41 -4.70 -28.23
CA GLU A 12 16.22 -5.28 -27.61
C GLU A 12 15.58 -4.29 -26.63
N GLU A 13 16.38 -3.62 -25.80
CA GLU A 13 15.88 -2.56 -24.89
C GLU A 13 15.33 -1.37 -25.69
N ILE A 14 16.01 -0.94 -26.76
CA ILE A 14 15.54 0.15 -27.62
C ILE A 14 14.19 -0.20 -28.26
N ALA A 15 14.04 -1.42 -28.78
CA ALA A 15 12.79 -1.88 -29.37
C ALA A 15 11.66 -1.91 -28.33
N ARG A 16 11.94 -2.50 -27.16
CA ARG A 16 10.99 -2.66 -26.05
C ARG A 16 10.51 -1.32 -25.50
N PHE A 17 11.43 -0.40 -25.25
CA PHE A 17 11.14 0.90 -24.63
C PHE A 17 10.95 2.03 -25.65
N SER A 18 10.85 1.70 -26.94
CA SER A 18 10.80 2.67 -28.04
C SER A 18 9.80 3.81 -27.81
N ARG A 19 8.61 3.53 -27.27
CA ARG A 19 7.60 4.56 -26.97
C ARG A 19 7.97 5.44 -25.78
N GLN A 20 8.62 4.88 -24.78
CA GLN A 20 9.08 5.58 -23.59
C GLN A 20 10.31 6.46 -23.89
N LEU A 21 11.21 5.99 -24.76
CA LEU A 21 12.40 6.72 -25.19
C LEU A 21 12.07 8.03 -25.93
N MET A 22 10.89 8.14 -26.53
CA MET A 22 10.46 9.37 -27.22
C MET A 22 9.98 10.46 -26.25
N LEU A 23 9.77 10.13 -24.97
CA LEU A 23 9.21 11.07 -24.00
C LEU A 23 10.26 12.06 -23.51
N LYS A 24 9.86 13.34 -23.45
CA LYS A 24 10.67 14.42 -22.87
C LYS A 24 11.01 14.08 -21.41
N GLY A 25 12.29 14.15 -21.07
CA GLY A 25 12.80 13.87 -19.73
C GLY A 25 13.11 12.39 -19.45
N ILE A 26 12.76 11.48 -20.36
CA ILE A 26 13.25 10.09 -20.33
C ILE A 26 14.40 9.97 -21.33
N GLY A 27 14.11 9.77 -22.63
CA GLY A 27 15.18 9.51 -23.60
C GLY A 27 16.03 8.28 -23.25
N PRO A 28 17.14 8.04 -23.98
CA PRO A 28 18.06 6.95 -23.66
C PRO A 28 18.64 7.05 -22.24
N SER A 29 19.05 8.24 -21.80
CA SER A 29 19.67 8.43 -20.49
C SER A 29 18.69 8.22 -19.32
N GLY A 30 17.43 8.62 -19.46
CA GLY A 30 16.40 8.33 -18.46
C GLY A 30 16.06 6.85 -18.39
N GLN A 31 16.09 6.14 -19.53
CA GLN A 31 15.90 4.68 -19.53
C GLN A 31 17.07 3.96 -18.87
N GLU A 32 18.31 4.42 -19.06
CA GLU A 32 19.48 3.90 -18.33
C GLU A 32 19.34 4.12 -16.83
N ARG A 33 18.90 5.31 -16.40
CA ARG A 33 18.61 5.57 -14.98
C ARG A 33 17.56 4.63 -14.41
N LEU A 34 16.50 4.33 -15.16
CA LEU A 34 15.50 3.35 -14.72
C LEU A 34 16.13 1.96 -14.59
N ARG A 35 16.96 1.55 -15.55
CA ARG A 35 17.68 0.26 -15.47
C ARG A 35 18.66 0.19 -14.29
N GLU A 36 19.16 1.32 -13.79
CA GLU A 36 20.09 1.37 -12.67
C GLU A 36 19.40 1.51 -11.31
N ILE A 37 18.20 2.08 -11.27
CA ILE A 37 17.50 2.37 -10.00
C ILE A 37 16.98 1.09 -9.33
N ARG A 38 17.01 1.09 -8.01
CA ARG A 38 16.50 0.01 -7.16
C ARG A 38 15.30 0.54 -6.36
N VAL A 39 14.14 -0.07 -6.53
CA VAL A 39 12.90 0.34 -5.87
C VAL A 39 12.46 -0.71 -4.86
N LEU A 40 12.16 -0.30 -3.64
CA LEU A 40 11.54 -1.14 -2.62
C LEU A 40 10.04 -0.90 -2.59
N ILE A 41 9.23 -1.95 -2.65
CA ILE A 41 7.78 -1.91 -2.50
C ILE A 41 7.44 -2.63 -1.20
N VAL A 42 6.86 -1.90 -0.25
CA VAL A 42 6.37 -2.48 1.00
C VAL A 42 4.86 -2.69 0.90
N GLY A 43 4.46 -3.95 0.80
CA GLY A 43 3.10 -4.40 0.51
C GLY A 43 2.95 -4.85 -0.95
N ALA A 44 2.55 -6.10 -1.15
CA ALA A 44 2.24 -6.73 -2.43
C ALA A 44 0.71 -6.77 -2.71
N GLY A 45 -0.07 -5.93 -2.01
CA GLY A 45 -1.52 -5.87 -2.11
C GLY A 45 -2.05 -5.00 -3.27
N GLY A 46 -3.21 -4.37 -3.06
CA GLY A 46 -3.93 -3.65 -4.11
C GLY A 46 -3.19 -2.43 -4.67
N LEU A 47 -2.37 -1.78 -3.85
CA LEU A 47 -1.46 -0.70 -4.27
C LEU A 47 -0.16 -1.25 -4.86
N GLY A 48 0.44 -2.24 -4.20
CA GLY A 48 1.73 -2.81 -4.60
C GLY A 48 1.71 -3.50 -5.96
N CYS A 49 0.60 -4.17 -6.29
CA CYS A 49 0.38 -4.83 -7.59
C CYS A 49 0.61 -3.86 -8.77
N PRO A 50 -0.22 -2.80 -8.97
CA PRO A 50 -0.02 -1.86 -10.08
C PRO A 50 1.33 -1.14 -10.01
N VAL A 51 1.85 -0.81 -8.81
CA VAL A 51 3.20 -0.22 -8.68
C VAL A 51 4.24 -1.12 -9.33
N ALA A 52 4.31 -2.38 -8.89
CA ALA A 52 5.30 -3.33 -9.35
C ALA A 52 5.15 -3.64 -10.85
N LEU A 53 3.91 -3.83 -11.34
CA LEU A 53 3.62 -4.13 -12.74
C LEU A 53 4.12 -3.00 -13.67
N TYR A 54 3.81 -1.75 -13.35
CA TYR A 54 4.24 -0.61 -14.17
C TYR A 54 5.76 -0.36 -14.07
N LEU A 55 6.37 -0.54 -12.91
CA LEU A 55 7.84 -0.39 -12.77
C LEU A 55 8.59 -1.48 -13.55
N ALA A 56 8.13 -2.73 -13.50
CA ALA A 56 8.72 -3.81 -14.27
C ALA A 56 8.56 -3.57 -15.79
N ALA A 57 7.37 -3.13 -16.22
CA ALA A 57 7.11 -2.78 -17.61
C ALA A 57 7.95 -1.59 -18.10
N ALA A 58 8.22 -0.61 -17.24
CA ALA A 58 9.04 0.56 -17.53
C ALA A 58 10.56 0.28 -17.52
N GLY A 59 10.98 -0.93 -17.13
CA GLY A 59 12.38 -1.34 -17.13
C GLY A 59 13.16 -0.85 -15.92
N VAL A 60 12.52 -0.73 -14.74
CA VAL A 60 13.26 -0.56 -13.48
C VAL A 60 14.22 -1.73 -13.27
N GLY A 61 15.47 -1.45 -12.92
CA GLY A 61 16.54 -2.43 -12.81
C GLY A 61 16.28 -3.49 -11.75
N LYS A 62 16.01 -3.04 -10.53
CA LYS A 62 15.77 -3.90 -9.37
C LYS A 62 14.50 -3.52 -8.64
N ILE A 63 13.65 -4.50 -8.37
CA ILE A 63 12.40 -4.36 -7.60
C ILE A 63 12.47 -5.30 -6.41
N GLY A 64 12.53 -4.73 -5.20
CA GLY A 64 12.36 -5.44 -3.94
C GLY A 64 10.90 -5.42 -3.52
N ILE A 65 10.39 -6.56 -3.07
CA ILE A 65 8.99 -6.70 -2.62
C ILE A 65 9.01 -7.27 -1.21
N VAL A 66 8.49 -6.50 -0.24
CA VAL A 66 8.30 -6.94 1.15
C VAL A 66 6.82 -7.15 1.39
N ASP A 67 6.44 -8.38 1.69
CA ASP A 67 5.10 -8.74 2.17
C ASP A 67 5.22 -10.09 2.90
N HIS A 68 4.38 -10.33 3.89
CA HIS A 68 4.37 -11.56 4.69
C HIS A 68 3.09 -12.38 4.49
N ASP A 69 2.10 -11.83 3.79
CA ASP A 69 0.84 -12.49 3.51
C ASP A 69 0.96 -13.47 2.34
N ILE A 70 -0.05 -14.33 2.28
CA ILE A 70 -0.35 -15.22 1.16
C ILE A 70 -1.49 -14.66 0.29
N VAL A 71 -1.58 -15.13 -0.95
CA VAL A 71 -2.67 -14.81 -1.86
C VAL A 71 -3.97 -15.44 -1.35
N SER A 72 -5.05 -14.65 -1.32
CA SER A 72 -6.38 -15.11 -0.89
C SER A 72 -7.47 -14.62 -1.83
N VAL A 73 -8.56 -15.39 -1.94
CA VAL A 73 -9.65 -15.16 -2.89
C VAL A 73 -10.37 -13.81 -2.67
N ASP A 74 -10.57 -13.41 -1.41
CA ASP A 74 -11.18 -12.14 -1.01
C ASP A 74 -10.35 -10.90 -1.42
N ASN A 75 -9.11 -11.13 -1.86
CA ASN A 75 -8.20 -10.08 -2.29
C ASN A 75 -8.07 -9.95 -3.80
N LEU A 76 -8.48 -10.96 -4.58
CA LEU A 76 -8.27 -11.00 -6.03
C LEU A 76 -9.00 -9.89 -6.80
N HIS A 77 -10.11 -9.37 -6.27
CA HIS A 77 -10.86 -8.29 -6.90
C HIS A 77 -10.07 -6.96 -7.02
N ARG A 78 -8.99 -6.81 -6.26
CA ARG A 78 -8.14 -5.61 -6.24
C ARG A 78 -6.65 -5.87 -6.38
N GLN A 79 -6.18 -7.10 -6.16
CA GLN A 79 -4.77 -7.47 -6.26
C GLN A 79 -4.48 -8.12 -7.62
N ILE A 80 -4.55 -7.30 -8.67
CA ILE A 80 -4.58 -7.72 -10.08
C ILE A 80 -3.33 -8.45 -10.60
N ALA A 81 -2.25 -8.49 -9.82
CA ALA A 81 -1.06 -9.27 -10.18
C ALA A 81 -1.11 -10.72 -9.68
N HIS A 82 -2.09 -11.06 -8.83
CA HIS A 82 -2.35 -12.43 -8.37
C HIS A 82 -3.50 -13.05 -9.18
N ASN A 83 -3.65 -14.36 -9.10
CA ASN A 83 -4.72 -15.08 -9.78
C ASN A 83 -5.12 -16.35 -9.02
N GLU A 84 -6.23 -16.96 -9.43
CA GLU A 84 -6.82 -18.15 -8.78
C GLU A 84 -5.89 -19.37 -8.78
N ASN A 85 -4.96 -19.47 -9.74
CA ASN A 85 -4.00 -20.57 -9.82
C ASN A 85 -2.88 -20.47 -8.78
N ARG A 86 -2.79 -19.34 -8.06
CA ARG A 86 -1.73 -19.05 -7.08
C ARG A 86 -2.30 -18.72 -5.70
N LEU A 87 -3.50 -19.19 -5.38
CA LEU A 87 -4.04 -19.10 -4.03
C LEU A 87 -3.09 -19.78 -3.04
N GLU A 88 -2.99 -19.22 -1.83
CA GLU A 88 -2.12 -19.67 -0.74
C GLU A 88 -0.61 -19.55 -0.98
N GLU A 89 -0.16 -19.16 -2.18
CA GLU A 89 1.24 -18.80 -2.41
C GLU A 89 1.60 -17.50 -1.66
N PRO A 90 2.85 -17.33 -1.19
CA PRO A 90 3.32 -16.04 -0.71
C PRO A 90 3.10 -14.94 -1.75
N LYS A 91 2.50 -13.81 -1.35
CA LYS A 91 2.19 -12.71 -2.28
C LYS A 91 3.45 -12.22 -3.01
N VAL A 92 4.59 -12.15 -2.31
CA VAL A 92 5.85 -11.72 -2.90
C VAL A 92 6.27 -12.60 -4.08
N ASP A 93 6.11 -13.92 -3.97
CA ASP A 93 6.50 -14.88 -5.00
C ASP A 93 5.50 -14.87 -6.16
N SER A 94 4.20 -14.80 -5.86
CA SER A 94 3.15 -14.65 -6.87
C SER A 94 3.33 -13.37 -7.69
N LEU A 95 3.65 -12.25 -7.03
CA LEU A 95 3.91 -10.97 -7.69
C LEU A 95 5.17 -11.07 -8.57
N LYS A 96 6.26 -11.67 -8.06
CA LYS A 96 7.50 -11.89 -8.84
C LYS A 96 7.23 -12.65 -10.13
N GLN A 97 6.42 -13.72 -10.09
CA GLN A 97 6.06 -14.46 -11.30
C GLN A 97 5.39 -13.55 -12.35
N SER A 98 4.46 -12.69 -11.92
CA SER A 98 3.79 -11.71 -12.80
C SER A 98 4.73 -10.64 -13.34
N LEU A 99 5.71 -10.18 -12.57
CA LEU A 99 6.69 -9.21 -13.06
C LEU A 99 7.61 -9.83 -14.12
N LEU A 100 8.08 -11.05 -13.90
CA LEU A 100 8.98 -11.74 -14.84
C LEU A 100 8.27 -12.17 -16.12
N SER A 101 6.95 -12.43 -16.09
CA SER A 101 6.17 -12.67 -17.31
C SER A 101 6.01 -11.39 -18.14
N ILE A 102 5.96 -10.22 -17.50
CA ILE A 102 5.98 -8.93 -18.17
C ILE A 102 7.38 -8.67 -18.71
N ASN A 103 8.40 -8.61 -17.86
CA ASN A 103 9.77 -8.24 -18.20
C ASN A 103 10.79 -9.10 -17.46
N SER A 104 11.27 -10.15 -18.13
CA SER A 104 12.26 -11.09 -17.60
C SER A 104 13.67 -10.52 -17.37
N LYS A 105 13.92 -9.25 -17.73
CA LYS A 105 15.20 -8.57 -17.52
C LYS A 105 15.29 -7.82 -16.19
N VAL A 106 14.18 -7.69 -15.46
CA VAL A 106 14.13 -7.02 -14.15
C VAL A 106 14.68 -7.97 -13.09
N ASP A 107 15.55 -7.47 -12.20
CA ASP A 107 15.96 -8.18 -10.99
C ASP A 107 14.86 -8.05 -9.92
N VAL A 108 14.18 -9.14 -9.61
CA VAL A 108 13.07 -9.16 -8.63
C VAL A 108 13.49 -9.93 -7.37
N VAL A 109 13.59 -9.20 -6.27
CA VAL A 109 13.94 -9.73 -4.94
C VAL A 109 12.68 -9.84 -4.08
N THR A 110 12.38 -11.05 -3.62
CA THR A 110 11.25 -11.33 -2.73
C THR A 110 11.72 -11.40 -1.28
N LEU A 111 11.04 -10.67 -0.41
CA LEU A 111 11.30 -10.61 1.03
C LEU A 111 10.01 -11.02 1.73
N ASN A 112 9.82 -12.34 1.89
CA ASN A 112 8.66 -12.92 2.58
C ASN A 112 8.81 -12.78 4.11
N VAL A 113 8.76 -11.54 4.59
CA VAL A 113 8.97 -11.19 5.99
C VAL A 113 8.04 -10.07 6.40
N LEU A 114 7.64 -10.08 7.67
CA LEU A 114 7.00 -8.93 8.28
C LEU A 114 8.04 -7.79 8.41
N LEU A 115 7.71 -6.61 7.90
CA LEU A 115 8.57 -5.44 8.10
C LEU A 115 8.48 -5.00 9.57
N THR A 116 9.63 -4.91 10.23
CA THR A 116 9.73 -4.51 11.64
C THR A 116 10.90 -3.55 11.84
N SER A 117 10.98 -2.91 13.01
CA SER A 117 12.13 -2.06 13.37
C SER A 117 13.47 -2.80 13.33
N LYS A 118 13.46 -4.14 13.48
CA LYS A 118 14.67 -4.97 13.48
C LYS A 118 15.27 -5.19 12.09
N ASN A 119 14.45 -5.12 11.03
CA ASN A 119 14.90 -5.45 9.67
C ASN A 119 14.78 -4.28 8.67
N ALA A 120 13.93 -3.29 8.94
CA ALA A 120 13.59 -2.25 7.96
C ALA A 120 14.81 -1.43 7.52
N GLN A 121 15.64 -0.96 8.46
CA GLN A 121 16.79 -0.14 8.10
C GLN A 121 17.79 -0.89 7.21
N GLN A 122 18.09 -2.16 7.51
CA GLN A 122 18.99 -2.98 6.70
C GLN A 122 18.43 -3.18 5.29
N ILE A 123 17.13 -3.50 5.18
CA ILE A 123 16.47 -3.67 3.88
C ILE A 123 16.54 -2.37 3.06
N PHE A 124 16.21 -1.22 3.67
CA PHE A 124 16.05 0.04 2.96
C PHE A 124 17.37 0.61 2.41
N CYS A 125 18.51 0.31 3.05
CA CYS A 125 19.83 0.74 2.59
C CYS A 125 20.15 0.28 1.15
N ASP A 126 19.60 -0.86 0.72
CA ASP A 126 19.87 -1.46 -0.59
C ASP A 126 19.02 -0.89 -1.73
N TYR A 127 18.15 0.08 -1.45
CA TYR A 127 17.24 0.68 -2.43
C TYR A 127 17.39 2.20 -2.50
N ASP A 128 16.93 2.78 -3.59
CA ASP A 128 17.07 4.22 -3.88
C ASP A 128 15.76 4.97 -3.65
N ILE A 129 14.61 4.31 -3.87
CA ILE A 129 13.27 4.88 -3.69
C ILE A 129 12.39 3.81 -3.01
N VAL A 130 11.55 4.24 -2.07
CA VAL A 130 10.61 3.35 -1.36
C VAL A 130 9.16 3.71 -1.70
N ALA A 131 8.37 2.69 -1.99
CA ALA A 131 6.92 2.79 -2.16
C ALA A 131 6.22 2.20 -0.93
N ASP A 132 5.50 3.04 -0.19
CA ASP A 132 4.58 2.59 0.86
C ASP A 132 3.25 2.19 0.22
N CYS A 133 3.05 0.87 0.15
CA CYS A 133 1.84 0.22 -0.31
C CYS A 133 1.17 -0.56 0.84
N SER A 134 1.47 -0.18 2.09
CA SER A 134 0.90 -0.78 3.30
C SER A 134 -0.47 -0.20 3.62
N ASP A 135 -1.28 -0.98 4.31
CA ASP A 135 -2.67 -0.65 4.68
C ASP A 135 -2.83 -0.20 6.14
N ASN A 136 -1.79 -0.32 6.97
CA ASN A 136 -1.86 -0.01 8.40
C ASN A 136 -0.97 1.17 8.83
N VAL A 137 -1.40 1.84 9.91
CA VAL A 137 -0.76 3.05 10.43
C VAL A 137 0.62 2.76 11.02
N ALA A 138 0.79 1.67 11.77
CA ALA A 138 2.06 1.33 12.40
C ALA A 138 3.19 1.15 11.37
N THR A 139 2.90 0.40 10.29
CA THR A 139 3.84 0.19 9.19
C THR A 139 4.15 1.49 8.46
N ARG A 140 3.18 2.39 8.28
CA ARG A 140 3.40 3.71 7.66
C ARG A 140 4.39 4.58 8.45
N TYR A 141 4.27 4.61 9.78
CA TYR A 141 5.25 5.31 10.64
C TYR A 141 6.63 4.65 10.56
N LEU A 142 6.70 3.32 10.58
CA LEU A 142 7.94 2.56 10.43
C LEU A 142 8.64 2.87 9.09
N ILE A 143 7.90 2.81 7.98
CA ILE A 143 8.45 3.09 6.63
C ILE A 143 8.93 4.55 6.56
N ASN A 144 8.15 5.50 7.06
CA ASN A 144 8.56 6.90 7.10
C ASN A 144 9.89 7.07 7.81
N ASP A 145 9.98 6.51 9.01
CA ASP A 145 11.14 6.71 9.85
C ASP A 145 12.37 6.04 9.27
N ALA A 146 12.22 4.83 8.73
CA ALA A 146 13.28 4.13 8.01
C ALA A 146 13.75 4.93 6.79
N CYS A 147 12.83 5.52 6.01
CA CYS A 147 13.18 6.37 4.87
C CYS A 147 13.96 7.62 5.29
N VAL A 148 13.57 8.27 6.38
CA VAL A 148 14.30 9.44 6.90
C VAL A 148 15.72 9.04 7.34
N LEU A 149 15.85 7.97 8.13
CA LEU A 149 17.14 7.50 8.64
C LEU A 149 18.09 7.02 7.53
N THR A 150 17.54 6.49 6.43
CA THR A 150 18.32 6.00 5.28
C THR A 150 18.41 7.00 4.12
N GLY A 151 17.82 8.20 4.26
CA GLY A 151 17.86 9.26 3.26
C GLY A 151 17.13 8.94 1.96
N LYS A 152 16.05 8.14 2.01
CA LYS A 152 15.30 7.69 0.82
C LYS A 152 14.02 8.50 0.61
N PRO A 153 13.72 8.93 -0.63
CA PRO A 153 12.40 9.46 -0.95
C PRO A 153 11.35 8.37 -0.77
N LEU A 154 10.20 8.77 -0.25
CA LEU A 154 9.08 7.88 0.06
C LEU A 154 7.85 8.27 -0.77
N VAL A 155 7.36 7.35 -1.58
CA VAL A 155 6.12 7.49 -2.36
C VAL A 155 5.01 6.72 -1.66
N SER A 156 4.15 7.43 -0.93
CA SER A 156 3.15 6.84 -0.03
C SER A 156 1.74 7.00 -0.58
N GLY A 157 1.06 5.87 -0.77
CA GLY A 157 -0.33 5.81 -1.20
C GLY A 157 -1.23 5.24 -0.10
N SER A 158 -2.53 5.54 -0.17
CA SER A 158 -3.56 4.79 0.56
C SER A 158 -4.90 4.92 -0.16
N ALA A 159 -5.83 4.02 0.13
CA ALA A 159 -7.20 4.10 -0.38
C ALA A 159 -8.17 3.42 0.60
N LEU A 160 -9.40 3.91 0.65
CA LEU A 160 -10.49 3.39 1.46
C LEU A 160 -11.82 3.70 0.77
N GLY A 161 -12.70 2.71 0.63
CA GLY A 161 -13.96 2.86 -0.09
C GLY A 161 -13.76 3.35 -1.52
N TRP A 162 -14.25 4.57 -1.78
CA TRP A 162 -14.13 5.27 -3.07
C TRP A 162 -12.98 6.29 -3.11
N GLU A 163 -12.31 6.51 -1.98
CA GLU A 163 -11.31 7.56 -1.83
C GLU A 163 -9.90 7.00 -1.92
N GLY A 164 -8.99 7.80 -2.47
CA GLY A 164 -7.58 7.50 -2.51
C GLY A 164 -6.73 8.73 -2.30
N GLN A 165 -5.51 8.53 -1.80
CA GLN A 165 -4.57 9.61 -1.58
C GLN A 165 -3.14 9.21 -1.94
N LEU A 166 -2.36 10.21 -2.34
CA LEU A 166 -0.96 10.07 -2.71
C LEU A 166 -0.16 11.28 -2.20
N THR A 167 1.02 11.02 -1.65
CA THR A 167 2.02 12.05 -1.33
C THR A 167 3.41 11.49 -1.53
N VAL A 168 4.35 12.36 -1.91
CA VAL A 168 5.77 12.04 -1.84
C VAL A 168 6.40 12.81 -0.69
N TYR A 169 7.10 12.08 0.18
CA TYR A 169 7.84 12.58 1.32
C TYR A 169 9.35 12.46 1.07
N ASN A 170 10.13 13.24 1.82
CA ASN A 170 11.60 13.15 1.81
C ASN A 170 12.25 13.30 0.41
N ASN A 171 11.61 14.01 -0.52
CA ASN A 171 12.17 14.32 -1.84
C ASN A 171 12.58 15.80 -1.91
N GLY A 172 13.78 16.09 -1.43
CA GLY A 172 14.35 17.44 -1.36
C GLY A 172 14.33 18.04 0.06
N GLN A 173 15.19 19.03 0.30
CA GLN A 173 15.50 19.54 1.65
C GLN A 173 14.29 20.10 2.43
N LYS A 174 13.35 20.72 1.72
CA LYS A 174 12.14 21.32 2.33
C LYS A 174 10.96 20.36 2.40
N CYS A 175 11.05 19.20 1.75
CA CYS A 175 9.97 18.24 1.69
C CYS A 175 9.72 17.66 3.09
N PRO A 176 8.47 17.66 3.58
CA PRO A 176 8.16 17.08 4.88
C PRO A 176 8.40 15.56 4.87
N CYS A 177 8.63 15.00 6.06
CA CYS A 177 8.38 13.58 6.31
C CYS A 177 6.93 13.39 6.78
N TYR A 178 6.43 12.15 6.84
CA TYR A 178 5.09 11.84 7.33
C TYR A 178 4.84 12.43 8.73
N ARG A 179 5.82 12.33 9.65
CA ARG A 179 5.75 12.92 10.99
C ARG A 179 5.71 14.44 11.03
N CYS A 180 6.18 15.13 9.99
CA CYS A 180 5.97 16.57 9.90
C CYS A 180 4.49 16.91 9.75
N ILE A 181 3.69 16.01 9.15
CA ILE A 181 2.26 16.21 8.92
C ILE A 181 1.45 15.60 10.06
N PHE A 182 1.80 14.38 10.48
CA PHE A 182 1.15 13.62 11.54
C PHE A 182 2.20 13.25 12.60
N PRO A 183 2.47 14.13 13.59
CA PRO A 183 3.52 13.88 14.58
C PRO A 183 3.26 12.66 15.46
N GLU A 184 1.99 12.45 15.81
CA GLU A 184 1.49 11.40 16.69
C GLU A 184 0.42 10.57 15.95
N PRO A 185 0.38 9.25 16.18
CA PRO A 185 -0.61 8.39 15.58
C PRO A 185 -2.02 8.73 16.10
N PRO A 186 -3.06 8.59 15.27
CA PRO A 186 -4.44 8.66 15.74
C PRO A 186 -4.72 7.54 16.76
N SER A 187 -5.74 7.70 17.59
CA SER A 187 -6.15 6.60 18.49
C SER A 187 -6.58 5.39 17.66
N PRO A 188 -6.26 4.15 18.09
CA PRO A 188 -6.64 2.94 17.36
C PRO A 188 -8.15 2.83 17.08
N GLU A 189 -9.01 3.40 17.93
CA GLU A 189 -10.45 3.35 17.70
C GLU A 189 -10.91 4.20 16.51
N MET A 190 -10.15 5.23 16.12
CA MET A 190 -10.47 6.13 15.02
C MET A 190 -9.95 5.66 13.65
N VAL A 191 -9.19 4.57 13.60
CA VAL A 191 -8.61 4.05 12.35
C VAL A 191 -9.53 2.99 11.76
N THR A 192 -10.07 3.26 10.57
CA THR A 192 -10.85 2.29 9.78
C THR A 192 -9.93 1.56 8.81
N SER A 193 -9.91 0.24 8.86
CA SER A 193 -9.14 -0.60 7.93
C SER A 193 -9.84 -0.79 6.58
N CYS A 194 -9.09 -1.22 5.56
CA CYS A 194 -9.69 -1.62 4.27
C CYS A 194 -10.66 -2.80 4.41
N SER A 195 -10.41 -3.69 5.35
CA SER A 195 -11.28 -4.82 5.67
C SER A 195 -12.60 -4.40 6.32
N GLU A 196 -12.60 -3.31 7.09
CA GLU A 196 -13.80 -2.79 7.76
C GLU A 196 -14.58 -1.80 6.88
N GLY A 197 -13.89 -0.92 6.15
CA GLY A 197 -14.53 0.11 5.31
C GLY A 197 -14.81 -0.31 3.87
N GLY A 198 -14.28 -1.47 3.45
CA GLY A 198 -14.25 -1.89 2.05
C GLY A 198 -13.31 -1.01 1.21
N VAL A 199 -12.98 -1.48 0.00
CA VAL A 199 -12.15 -0.71 -0.94
C VAL A 199 -12.43 -1.13 -2.38
N LEU A 200 -12.55 -0.16 -3.29
CA LEU A 200 -12.81 -0.44 -4.70
C LEU A 200 -11.49 -0.67 -5.47
N GLY A 201 -11.40 -1.80 -6.20
CA GLY A 201 -10.21 -2.21 -6.95
C GLY A 201 -9.65 -1.14 -7.90
N PRO A 202 -10.49 -0.53 -8.77
CA PRO A 202 -10.06 0.60 -9.59
C PRO A 202 -9.46 1.79 -8.84
N VAL A 203 -9.93 2.10 -7.63
CA VAL A 203 -9.40 3.23 -6.82
C VAL A 203 -7.96 2.93 -6.39
N VAL A 204 -7.70 1.76 -5.80
CA VAL A 204 -6.32 1.35 -5.48
C VAL A 204 -5.45 1.23 -6.73
N GLY A 205 -6.02 0.79 -7.85
CA GLY A 205 -5.37 0.76 -9.16
C GLY A 205 -4.86 2.12 -9.61
N VAL A 206 -5.70 3.16 -9.50
CA VAL A 206 -5.34 4.55 -9.82
C VAL A 206 -4.21 5.04 -8.91
N ILE A 207 -4.32 4.85 -7.59
CA ILE A 207 -3.30 5.32 -6.64
C ILE A 207 -1.97 4.62 -6.89
N GLY A 208 -1.95 3.30 -7.04
CA GLY A 208 -0.70 2.57 -7.29
C GLY A 208 -0.08 2.88 -8.65
N SER A 209 -0.89 3.18 -9.67
CA SER A 209 -0.38 3.66 -10.97
C SER A 209 0.29 5.03 -10.84
N LEU A 210 -0.28 5.93 -10.04
CA LEU A 210 0.33 7.23 -9.75
C LEU A 210 1.58 7.12 -8.85
N GLN A 211 1.62 6.15 -7.93
CA GLN A 211 2.85 5.83 -7.19
C GLN A 211 3.97 5.43 -8.16
N ALA A 212 3.71 4.51 -9.11
CA ALA A 212 4.69 4.13 -10.12
C ALA A 212 5.16 5.33 -10.97
N LEU A 213 4.22 6.20 -11.36
CA LEU A 213 4.53 7.41 -12.11
C LEU A 213 5.50 8.33 -11.35
N GLU A 214 5.27 8.57 -10.06
CA GLU A 214 6.17 9.41 -9.27
C GLU A 214 7.52 8.77 -9.03
N ILE A 215 7.60 7.45 -8.85
CA ILE A 215 8.86 6.71 -8.75
C ILE A 215 9.68 6.90 -10.03
N ILE A 216 9.05 6.74 -11.21
CA ILE A 216 9.70 6.97 -12.50
C ILE A 216 10.19 8.42 -12.61
N LYS A 217 9.37 9.40 -12.22
CA LYS A 217 9.76 10.82 -12.26
C LYS A 217 10.92 11.13 -11.32
N ILE A 218 10.93 10.58 -10.11
CA ILE A 218 12.04 10.74 -9.18
C ILE A 218 13.31 10.12 -9.80
N ALA A 219 13.22 8.91 -10.36
CA ALA A 219 14.36 8.24 -10.96
C ALA A 219 14.96 9.00 -12.15
N VAL A 220 14.12 9.53 -13.06
CA VAL A 220 14.60 10.16 -14.30
C VAL A 220 14.80 11.67 -14.20
N LEU A 221 14.03 12.38 -13.36
CA LEU A 221 14.06 13.84 -13.22
C LEU A 221 14.63 14.31 -11.87
N GLY A 222 14.82 13.42 -10.90
CA GLY A 222 15.25 13.75 -9.53
C GLY A 222 14.17 14.39 -8.65
N LYS A 223 12.94 14.57 -9.17
CA LYS A 223 11.87 15.27 -8.45
C LYS A 223 10.48 14.69 -8.73
N SER A 224 9.62 14.78 -7.73
CA SER A 224 8.20 14.45 -7.78
C SER A 224 7.32 15.71 -7.92
N SER A 225 6.15 15.58 -8.54
CA SER A 225 5.11 16.62 -8.52
C SER A 225 4.28 16.62 -7.24
N PHE A 226 4.23 15.49 -6.52
CA PHE A 226 3.52 15.34 -5.25
C PHE A 226 4.45 15.43 -4.04
N ALA A 227 5.71 15.85 -4.24
CA ALA A 227 6.59 16.21 -3.15
C ALA A 227 6.00 17.41 -2.39
N GLY A 228 5.68 17.22 -1.11
CA GLY A 228 5.06 18.27 -0.28
C GLY A 228 3.62 18.62 -0.68
N ASN A 229 2.94 17.78 -1.45
CA ASN A 229 1.53 17.96 -1.78
C ASN A 229 0.76 16.65 -1.57
N LEU A 230 -0.42 16.74 -0.95
CA LEU A 230 -1.36 15.65 -0.81
C LEU A 230 -2.38 15.71 -1.95
N TRP A 231 -2.31 14.74 -2.83
CA TRP A 231 -3.32 14.54 -3.87
C TRP A 231 -4.41 13.62 -3.32
N LEU A 232 -5.65 14.08 -3.41
CA LEU A 232 -6.85 13.35 -3.01
C LEU A 232 -7.67 13.02 -4.25
N PHE A 233 -8.20 11.81 -4.30
CA PHE A 233 -9.07 11.31 -5.34
C PHE A 233 -10.36 10.79 -4.74
N ASP A 234 -11.46 11.32 -5.23
CA ASP A 234 -12.80 10.83 -4.99
C ASP A 234 -13.25 10.09 -6.25
N GLY A 235 -13.25 8.77 -6.18
CA GLY A 235 -13.67 7.89 -7.26
C GLY A 235 -15.19 7.81 -7.45
N PHE A 236 -15.97 8.28 -6.48
CA PHE A 236 -17.44 8.29 -6.58
C PHE A 236 -17.90 9.44 -7.46
N ASP A 237 -17.43 10.65 -7.18
CA ASP A 237 -17.75 11.85 -7.98
C ASP A 237 -16.76 12.09 -9.13
N GLY A 238 -15.66 11.33 -9.19
CA GLY A 238 -14.59 11.53 -10.17
C GLY A 238 -13.80 12.83 -9.97
N LYS A 239 -13.70 13.31 -8.72
CA LYS A 239 -13.05 14.58 -8.37
C LYS A 239 -11.65 14.36 -7.85
N THR A 240 -10.80 15.37 -8.06
CA THR A 240 -9.45 15.40 -7.49
C THR A 240 -9.19 16.71 -6.78
N LYS A 241 -8.44 16.67 -5.68
CA LYS A 241 -8.00 17.85 -4.95
C LYS A 241 -6.51 17.77 -4.65
N MET A 242 -5.80 18.88 -4.84
CA MET A 242 -4.41 19.02 -4.42
C MET A 242 -4.35 19.91 -3.19
N ILE A 243 -3.71 19.44 -2.13
CA ILE A 243 -3.50 20.20 -0.90
C ILE A 243 -1.99 20.36 -0.70
N SER A 244 -1.50 21.59 -0.69
CA SER A 244 -0.11 21.85 -0.33
C SER A 244 0.10 21.58 1.14
N LEU A 245 1.08 20.73 1.44
CA LEU A 245 1.46 20.39 2.80
C LEU A 245 2.41 21.43 3.35
N ARG A 246 2.47 21.54 4.68
CA ARG A 246 3.53 22.29 5.35
C ARG A 246 4.90 21.70 4.99
N GLU A 247 5.89 22.58 4.89
CA GLU A 247 7.29 22.17 4.74
C GLU A 247 7.78 21.41 5.97
N LYS A 248 8.96 20.80 5.83
CA LYS A 248 9.72 20.21 6.93
C LYS A 248 9.73 21.12 8.17
N ILE A 249 9.21 20.63 9.30
CA ILE A 249 9.16 21.39 10.55
C ILE A 249 10.49 21.30 11.30
N ALA A 250 10.97 22.43 11.85
CA ALA A 250 12.27 22.51 12.54
C ALA A 250 12.33 21.62 13.80
N GLY A 251 11.20 21.39 14.47
CA GLY A 251 11.12 20.55 15.68
C GLY A 251 10.69 19.10 15.42
N CYS A 252 10.75 18.60 14.17
CA CYS A 252 10.31 17.24 13.87
C CYS A 252 11.11 16.21 14.68
N ALA A 253 10.42 15.23 15.27
CA ALA A 253 11.06 14.23 16.11
C ALA A 253 12.13 13.41 15.38
N ILE A 254 12.05 13.26 14.06
CA ILE A 254 12.97 12.40 13.30
C ILE A 254 13.78 13.10 12.19
N CYS A 255 13.22 14.10 11.52
CA CYS A 255 13.92 14.73 10.39
C CYS A 255 14.49 16.12 10.71
N SER A 256 14.34 16.63 11.94
CA SER A 256 14.94 17.91 12.34
C SER A 256 16.48 17.87 12.35
N GLU A 257 17.11 19.03 12.54
CA GLU A 257 18.58 19.11 12.72
C GLU A 257 19.05 18.44 14.01
N ASN A 258 18.19 18.37 15.04
CA ASN A 258 18.46 17.71 16.31
C ASN A 258 17.34 16.68 16.60
N PRO A 259 17.33 15.54 15.89
CA PRO A 259 16.24 14.57 15.99
C PRO A 259 16.26 13.87 17.35
N LYS A 260 15.07 13.63 17.90
CA LYS A 260 14.88 12.82 19.12
C LYS A 260 14.83 11.32 18.81
N ILE A 261 14.42 10.96 17.60
CA ILE A 261 14.36 9.60 17.10
C ILE A 261 15.58 9.38 16.20
N THR A 262 16.52 8.56 16.67
CA THR A 262 17.75 8.21 15.93
C THR A 262 17.81 6.73 15.53
N GLU A 263 16.86 5.93 16.01
CA GLU A 263 16.72 4.50 15.71
C GLU A 263 15.23 4.13 15.60
N LEU A 264 14.95 2.99 14.98
CA LEU A 264 13.59 2.49 14.80
C LEU A 264 13.06 1.88 16.11
N GLN A 265 11.94 2.40 16.60
CA GLN A 265 11.30 1.94 17.83
C GLN A 265 10.28 0.80 17.57
N ASP A 266 9.63 0.31 18.62
CA ASP A 266 8.48 -0.58 18.48
C ASP A 266 7.24 0.22 18.06
N TYR A 267 6.84 0.09 16.79
CA TYR A 267 5.72 0.85 16.22
C TYR A 267 4.36 0.28 16.59
N GLU A 268 4.27 -1.00 16.95
CA GLU A 268 3.02 -1.58 17.44
C GLU A 268 2.70 -1.00 18.81
N LYS A 269 3.70 -0.96 19.69
CA LYS A 269 3.57 -0.32 21.00
C LYS A 269 3.32 1.18 20.89
N PHE A 270 3.96 1.86 19.94
CA PHE A 270 3.79 3.30 19.73
C PHE A 270 2.40 3.66 19.20
N CYS A 271 1.87 2.88 18.26
CA CYS A 271 0.56 3.14 17.66
C CYS A 271 -0.60 2.54 18.45
N GLY A 272 -0.34 1.59 19.35
CA GLY A 272 -1.38 0.83 20.05
C GLY A 272 -2.16 -0.10 19.12
N SER A 273 -1.62 -0.40 17.94
CA SER A 273 -2.23 -1.26 16.92
C SER A 273 -1.18 -2.19 16.30
N GLY A 274 -1.61 -3.41 15.95
CA GLY A 274 -0.74 -4.40 15.32
C GLY A 274 -0.37 -4.03 13.88
N PRO A 275 0.57 -4.77 13.27
CA PRO A 275 1.05 -4.51 11.91
C PRO A 275 0.16 -5.13 10.83
N THR A 276 -1.01 -5.64 11.24
CA THR A 276 -2.01 -6.27 10.38
C THR A 276 -3.38 -5.68 10.68
N ASP A 277 -4.19 -5.50 9.66
CA ASP A 277 -5.60 -5.13 9.81
C ASP A 277 -6.46 -6.31 10.32
N LYS A 278 -5.85 -7.48 10.59
CA LYS A 278 -6.53 -8.69 11.04
C LYS A 278 -6.79 -8.65 12.56
N VAL A 279 -8.09 -8.66 12.90
CA VAL A 279 -8.71 -8.92 14.22
C VAL A 279 -8.11 -8.15 15.40
N ARG A 280 -8.81 -7.10 15.83
CA ARG A 280 -8.58 -6.46 17.14
C ARG A 280 -8.79 -7.49 18.25
N SER A 281 -7.96 -7.45 19.29
CA SER A 281 -8.24 -8.14 20.54
C SER A 281 -9.58 -7.64 21.08
N LEU A 282 -10.60 -8.50 21.04
CA LEU A 282 -11.94 -8.16 21.49
C LEU A 282 -12.00 -8.27 23.01
N ASP A 283 -12.42 -7.20 23.68
CA ASP A 283 -12.89 -7.27 25.07
C ASP A 283 -14.26 -7.94 25.08
N LEU A 284 -14.22 -9.27 25.13
CA LEU A 284 -15.41 -10.08 25.09
C LEU A 284 -16.22 -9.86 26.37
N LEU A 285 -17.54 -9.68 26.20
CA LEU A 285 -18.47 -9.69 27.33
C LEU A 285 -18.33 -11.00 28.15
N PRO A 286 -18.70 -10.98 29.44
CA PRO A 286 -18.82 -12.18 30.25
C PRO A 286 -19.67 -13.27 29.58
N ASN A 287 -19.40 -14.55 29.90
CA ASN A 287 -20.06 -15.70 29.27
C ASN A 287 -21.60 -15.69 29.46
N ASP A 288 -22.10 -15.14 30.56
CA ASP A 288 -23.53 -14.99 30.85
C ASP A 288 -24.22 -13.90 30.01
N GLN A 289 -23.44 -13.04 29.35
CA GLN A 289 -23.92 -12.00 28.43
C GLN A 289 -23.62 -12.36 26.97
N ARG A 290 -23.22 -13.59 26.69
CA ARG A 290 -22.90 -14.09 25.35
C ARG A 290 -23.65 -15.40 25.11
N ILE A 291 -23.86 -15.68 23.83
CA ILE A 291 -24.44 -16.93 23.38
C ILE A 291 -23.68 -17.41 22.15
N THR A 292 -23.41 -18.71 22.06
CA THR A 292 -22.78 -19.27 20.87
C THR A 292 -23.77 -19.35 19.70
N THR A 293 -23.26 -19.41 18.47
CA THR A 293 -24.11 -19.60 17.28
C THR A 293 -24.93 -20.89 17.35
N ALA A 294 -24.36 -21.96 17.94
CA ALA A 294 -25.04 -23.24 18.12
C ALA A 294 -26.18 -23.17 19.16
N GLU A 295 -25.97 -22.47 20.28
CA GLU A 295 -27.02 -22.25 21.30
C GLU A 295 -28.12 -21.33 20.75
N TYR A 296 -27.74 -20.24 20.07
CA TYR A 296 -28.69 -19.33 19.46
C TYR A 296 -29.54 -20.04 18.39
N SER A 297 -28.95 -20.93 17.59
CA SER A 297 -29.68 -21.72 16.59
C SER A 297 -30.82 -22.54 17.21
N LYS A 298 -30.65 -23.04 18.44
CA LYS A 298 -31.70 -23.74 19.20
C LYS A 298 -32.76 -22.79 19.76
N LEU A 299 -32.34 -21.60 20.21
CA LEU A 299 -33.21 -20.62 20.87
C LEU A 299 -33.93 -19.66 19.92
N ARG A 300 -33.48 -19.51 18.68
CA ARG A 300 -34.04 -18.56 17.70
C ARG A 300 -35.51 -18.81 17.34
N HIS A 301 -36.02 -20.01 17.66
CA HIS A 301 -37.41 -20.41 17.45
C HIS A 301 -38.32 -20.12 18.66
N ALA A 302 -37.76 -19.73 19.81
CA ALA A 302 -38.53 -19.40 21.00
C ALA A 302 -39.22 -18.03 20.84
N LYS A 303 -40.49 -17.93 21.24
CA LYS A 303 -41.25 -16.67 21.23
C LYS A 303 -40.71 -15.71 22.30
N GLY A 304 -40.62 -14.42 21.97
CA GLY A 304 -40.26 -13.34 22.91
C GLY A 304 -38.88 -12.73 22.72
N ASN A 305 -38.07 -13.24 21.79
CA ASN A 305 -36.72 -12.71 21.51
C ASN A 305 -36.72 -11.75 20.31
N ILE A 306 -35.89 -10.70 20.37
CA ILE A 306 -35.61 -9.80 19.25
C ILE A 306 -34.17 -10.05 18.80
N LEU A 307 -33.98 -10.28 17.50
CA LEU A 307 -32.67 -10.26 16.88
C LEU A 307 -32.43 -8.87 16.28
N LEU A 308 -31.45 -8.15 16.83
CA LEU A 308 -30.96 -6.91 16.27
C LEU A 308 -29.65 -7.18 15.54
N ASP A 309 -29.69 -7.09 14.22
CA ASP A 309 -28.47 -7.04 13.42
C ASP A 309 -27.96 -5.59 13.43
N VAL A 310 -26.78 -5.38 14.02
CA VAL A 310 -26.17 -4.06 14.17
C VAL A 310 -25.15 -3.76 13.08
N ARG A 311 -25.00 -4.66 12.09
CA ARG A 311 -24.08 -4.47 10.97
C ARG A 311 -24.59 -3.39 10.01
N PRO A 312 -23.69 -2.76 9.23
CA PRO A 312 -24.09 -1.87 8.14
C PRO A 312 -25.09 -2.52 7.19
N HIS A 313 -25.93 -1.69 6.56
CA HIS A 313 -27.00 -2.16 5.67
C HIS A 313 -26.47 -3.07 4.54
N SER A 314 -25.33 -2.74 3.96
CA SER A 314 -24.67 -3.54 2.91
C SER A 314 -24.30 -4.95 3.37
N GLU A 315 -23.79 -5.11 4.59
CA GLU A 315 -23.45 -6.42 5.14
C GLU A 315 -24.71 -7.26 5.44
N PHE A 316 -25.77 -6.59 5.90
CA PHE A 316 -27.08 -7.22 6.09
C PHE A 316 -27.70 -7.71 4.78
N GLU A 317 -27.53 -6.95 3.70
CA GLU A 317 -27.99 -7.33 2.35
C GLU A 317 -27.23 -8.53 1.80
N ILE A 318 -25.92 -8.66 2.08
CA ILE A 318 -25.13 -9.82 1.68
C ILE A 318 -25.70 -11.10 2.31
N CYS A 319 -25.92 -11.08 3.62
CA CYS A 319 -26.58 -12.16 4.34
C CYS A 319 -27.07 -11.70 5.71
N HIS A 320 -28.19 -12.25 6.17
CA HIS A 320 -28.69 -12.04 7.52
C HIS A 320 -29.50 -13.23 8.01
N LEU A 321 -29.67 -13.32 9.32
CA LEU A 321 -30.57 -14.29 9.93
C LEU A 321 -32.00 -13.74 9.91
N TYR A 322 -32.94 -14.49 9.34
CA TYR A 322 -34.34 -14.08 9.31
C TYR A 322 -34.99 -14.14 10.70
N SER A 323 -35.74 -13.09 11.06
CA SER A 323 -36.69 -13.18 12.16
C SER A 323 -37.91 -13.97 11.68
N LEU A 324 -38.10 -15.16 12.24
CA LEU A 324 -39.27 -16.00 11.91
C LEU A 324 -40.51 -15.41 12.57
N GLY A 325 -41.11 -14.43 11.89
CA GLY A 325 -42.36 -13.75 12.25
C GLY A 325 -43.11 -13.13 11.06
N ARG A 326 -42.52 -13.10 9.86
CA ARG A 326 -43.23 -12.81 8.60
C ARG A 326 -43.18 -14.06 7.71
N ASN A 327 -44.36 -14.61 7.44
CA ASN A 327 -44.55 -15.74 6.53
C ASN A 327 -43.80 -15.53 5.22
N GLU A 328 -43.08 -16.55 4.76
CA GLU A 328 -42.60 -16.74 3.39
C GLU A 328 -43.78 -16.94 2.42
N LYS A 329 -44.68 -15.96 2.32
CA LYS A 329 -45.75 -15.93 1.33
C LYS A 329 -45.88 -14.54 0.71
N SER A 330 -44.88 -14.14 -0.05
CA SER A 330 -45.07 -13.46 -1.33
C SER A 330 -43.73 -13.23 -2.02
N LYS A 331 -43.52 -13.92 -3.13
CA LYS A 331 -42.89 -13.44 -4.38
C LYS A 331 -42.81 -14.61 -5.36
N HIS A 332 -43.87 -14.73 -6.16
CA HIS A 332 -43.70 -14.97 -7.59
C HIS A 332 -43.29 -13.65 -8.23
#